data_AF-A0A7C6XCN7-F1
#
_entry.id   AF-A0A7C6XCN7-F1
#
_cell.length_a   1.000
_cell.length_b   1.000
_cell.length_c   1.000
_cell.angle_alpha   90.00
_cell.angle_beta   90.00
_cell.angle_gamma   90.00
#
_symmetry.space_group_name_H-M   'P 1'
#
loop_
_entity.id
_entity.type
_entity.pdbx_description
1 polymer ?
#
loop_
_entity_poly.entity_id
_entity_poly.type
_entity_poly.pdbx_seq_one_letter_code
_entity_poly.pdbx_strand_id
1 'polypeptide(L)'
;YAAASQFATRLEQKGLLVRRHDARDRRRAALRLSARGTQVVGQAARLRGERLRAILARMPEEKRLALLDGLEAFLFHAWEDAAAIERLCGRCRIPHSPRCVVNRMALARTGRGVKQSSEDPQSAAPEGGGSVPNA
;
A
#
# COMPACT_ATOMS: atom_id res chain seq x y z
N TYR A 1 15.48 -5.44 13.27
CA TYR A 1 15.50 -4.04 12.74
C TYR A 1 16.82 -3.62 12.06
N ALA A 2 17.95 -4.34 12.20
CA ALA A 2 19.22 -3.97 11.55
C ALA A 2 19.24 -4.16 10.00
N ALA A 3 18.61 -5.22 9.49
CA ALA A 3 18.62 -5.52 8.05
C ALA A 3 17.90 -4.45 7.21
N ALA A 4 16.74 -3.97 7.66
CA ALA A 4 15.98 -2.92 6.98
C ALA A 4 16.78 -1.61 6.87
N SER A 5 17.46 -1.21 7.95
CA SER A 5 18.32 -0.03 7.95
C SER A 5 19.51 -0.16 6.99
N GLN A 6 20.13 -1.34 6.92
CA GLN A 6 21.21 -1.60 5.95
C GLN A 6 20.73 -1.54 4.50
N PHE A 7 19.54 -2.10 4.21
CA PHE A 7 18.93 -1.97 2.88
C PHE A 7 18.63 -0.51 2.53
N ALA A 8 18.09 0.26 3.48
CA ALA A 8 17.83 1.68 3.27
C ALA A 8 19.11 2.44 2.94
N THR A 9 20.20 2.20 3.67
CA THR A 9 21.51 2.82 3.39
C THR A 9 22.03 2.43 2.00
N ARG A 10 21.93 1.16 1.59
CA ARG A 10 22.36 0.73 0.25
C ARG A 10 21.54 1.37 -0.87
N LEU A 11 20.23 1.52 -0.66
CA LEU A 11 19.33 2.15 -1.64
C LEU A 11 19.57 3.66 -1.73
N GLU A 12 19.88 4.31 -0.60
CA GLU A 12 20.28 5.71 -0.53
C GLU A 12 21.62 5.95 -1.25
N GLN A 13 22.64 5.10 -1.02
CA GLN A 13 23.92 5.13 -1.75
C GLN A 13 23.74 4.96 -3.26
N LYS A 14 22.73 4.21 -3.71
CA LYS A 14 22.37 4.05 -5.13
C LYS A 14 21.52 5.21 -5.69
N GLY A 15 21.19 6.21 -4.87
CA GLY A 15 20.35 7.34 -5.25
C GLY A 15 18.88 6.98 -5.48
N LEU A 16 18.39 5.87 -4.92
CA LEU A 16 17.02 5.39 -5.07
C LEU A 16 16.11 5.79 -3.92
N LEU A 17 16.68 6.13 -2.76
CA LEU A 17 15.98 6.69 -1.61
C LEU A 17 16.57 8.04 -1.23
N VAL A 18 15.73 8.86 -0.61
CA VAL A 18 16.13 10.06 0.13
C VAL A 18 15.70 9.87 1.57
N ARG A 19 16.62 10.09 2.51
CA ARG A 19 16.34 10.08 3.94
C ARG A 19 16.18 11.51 4.44
N ARG A 20 15.08 11.78 5.16
CA ARG A 20 14.92 13.02 5.92
C ARG A 20 14.81 12.70 7.40
N HIS A 21 15.76 13.22 8.18
CA HIS A 21 15.72 13.13 9.63
C HIS A 21 14.69 14.10 10.19
N ASP A 22 13.98 13.67 11.23
CA ASP A 22 13.09 14.56 11.97
C ASP A 22 13.94 15.59 12.74
N ALA A 23 13.57 16.86 12.62
CA ALA A 23 14.27 17.96 13.29
C ALA A 23 14.13 17.89 14.82
N ARG A 24 13.07 17.26 15.33
CA ARG A 24 12.74 17.13 16.75
C ARG A 24 13.28 15.82 17.37
N ASP A 25 13.48 14.78 16.57
CA ASP A 25 14.08 13.51 17.03
C ASP A 25 14.95 12.87 15.93
N ARG A 26 16.27 13.06 16.03
CA ARG A 26 17.24 12.53 15.05
C ARG A 26 17.23 10.99 14.93
N ARG A 27 16.65 10.28 15.90
CA ARG A 27 16.48 8.82 15.84
C ARG A 27 15.36 8.41 14.86
N ARG A 28 14.50 9.34 14.47
CA ARG A 28 13.45 9.13 13.49
C ARG A 28 13.92 9.64 12.13
N ALA A 29 13.73 8.81 11.11
CA ALA A 29 14.02 9.17 9.74
C ALA A 29 12.89 8.70 8.83
N ALA A 30 12.36 9.62 8.04
CA ALA A 30 11.43 9.31 6.96
C ALA A 30 12.24 8.91 5.72
N LEU A 31 11.91 7.76 5.14
CA LEU A 31 12.45 7.31 3.87
C LEU A 31 11.44 7.58 2.77
N ARG A 32 11.88 8.22 1.69
CA ARG A 32 11.08 8.41 0.47
C ARG A 32 11.85 7.93 -0.74
N LEU A 33 11.15 7.46 -1.76
CA LEU A 33 11.78 7.22 -3.06
C LEU A 33 12.27 8.55 -3.63
N SER A 34 13.46 8.53 -4.24
CA SER A 34 13.87 9.62 -5.12
C SER A 34 13.07 9.58 -6.44
N ALA A 35 13.23 10.59 -7.30
CA ALA A 35 12.66 10.54 -8.64
C ALA A 35 13.13 9.28 -9.41
N ARG A 36 14.44 8.99 -9.35
CA ARG A 36 15.04 7.78 -9.92
C ARG A 36 14.49 6.50 -9.28
N GLY A 37 14.35 6.49 -7.95
CA GLY A 37 13.77 5.36 -7.22
C GLY A 37 12.34 5.06 -7.66
N THR A 38 11.54 6.11 -7.85
CA THR A 38 10.16 6.01 -8.33
C THR A 38 10.10 5.42 -9.73
N GLN A 39 10.97 5.88 -10.65
CA GLN A 39 11.07 5.32 -12.00
C GLN A 39 11.46 3.83 -11.98
N VAL A 40 12.45 3.45 -11.17
CA VAL A 40 12.90 2.06 -11.05
C VAL A 40 11.80 1.15 -10.50
N VAL A 41 11.09 1.58 -9.46
CA VAL A 41 9.96 0.83 -8.90
C VAL A 41 8.83 0.70 -9.93
N GLY A 42 8.52 1.77 -10.66
CA GLY A 42 7.54 1.75 -11.75
C GLY A 42 7.92 0.77 -12.86
N GLN A 43 9.18 0.79 -13.32
CA GLN A 43 9.70 -0.15 -14.31
C GLN A 43 9.62 -1.60 -13.81
N ALA A 44 10.03 -1.85 -12.56
CA ALA A 44 9.94 -3.18 -11.96
C ALA A 44 8.49 -3.67 -11.84
N ALA A 45 7.55 -2.79 -11.46
CA ALA A 45 6.12 -3.11 -11.42
C ALA A 45 5.59 -3.45 -12.82
N ARG A 46 5.93 -2.64 -13.84
CA ARG A 46 5.57 -2.89 -15.23
C ARG A 46 6.08 -4.23 -15.74
N LEU A 47 7.38 -4.50 -15.57
CA LEU A 47 8.00 -5.76 -16.00
C LEU A 47 7.40 -6.99 -15.31
N ARG A 48 7.09 -6.89 -14.01
CA ARG A 48 6.38 -7.97 -13.30
C ARG A 48 4.98 -8.19 -13.89
N GLY A 49 4.25 -7.11 -14.15
CA GLY A 49 2.92 -7.17 -14.75
C GLY A 49 2.94 -7.73 -16.18
N GLU A 50 3.94 -7.39 -16.99
CA GLU A 50 4.14 -7.94 -18.34
C GLU A 50 4.42 -9.44 -18.30
N ARG A 51 5.32 -9.88 -17.42
CA ARG A 51 5.63 -11.31 -17.24
C ARG A 51 4.41 -12.12 -16.81
N LEU A 52 3.64 -11.62 -15.85
CA LEU A 52 2.42 -12.29 -15.41
C LEU A 52 1.37 -12.34 -16.52
N ARG A 53 1.17 -11.24 -17.25
CA ARG A 53 0.27 -11.20 -18.42
C ARG A 53 0.68 -12.22 -19.49
N ALA A 54 1.97 -12.36 -19.77
CA ALA A 54 2.49 -13.34 -20.74
C ALA A 54 2.27 -14.80 -20.30
N ILE A 55 2.30 -15.08 -18.98
CA ILE A 55 1.93 -16.40 -18.46
C ILE A 55 0.42 -16.63 -18.64
N LEU A 56 -0.41 -15.68 -18.21
CA LEU A 56 -1.85 -15.79 -18.28
C LEU A 56 -2.36 -15.88 -19.73
N ALA A 57 -1.75 -15.16 -20.67
CA ALA A 57 -2.13 -15.19 -22.09
C ALA A 57 -1.93 -16.55 -22.76
N ARG A 58 -1.11 -17.44 -22.18
CA ARG A 58 -0.92 -18.82 -22.66
C ARG A 58 -1.96 -19.79 -22.12
N MET A 59 -2.81 -19.35 -21.19
CA MET A 59 -3.86 -20.17 -20.61
C MET A 59 -5.18 -19.95 -21.38
N PRO A 60 -5.96 -21.00 -21.63
CA PRO A 60 -7.35 -20.86 -22.06
C PRO A 60 -8.14 -19.97 -21.10
N GLU A 61 -9.14 -19.27 -21.62
CA GLU A 61 -9.92 -18.31 -20.84
C GLU A 61 -10.59 -18.96 -19.62
N GLU A 62 -11.15 -20.15 -19.80
CA GLU A 62 -11.83 -20.91 -18.76
C GLU A 62 -10.86 -21.27 -17.62
N LYS A 63 -9.60 -21.58 -17.96
CA LYS A 63 -8.56 -21.89 -16.96
C LYS A 63 -8.09 -20.63 -16.22
N ARG A 64 -8.08 -19.48 -16.88
CA ARG A 64 -7.79 -18.19 -16.21
C ARG A 64 -8.89 -17.82 -15.21
N LEU A 65 -10.16 -18.00 -15.59
CA LEU A 65 -11.30 -17.76 -14.71
C LEU A 65 -11.27 -18.71 -13.51
N ALA A 66 -11.09 -20.01 -13.74
CA ALA A 66 -10.99 -20.99 -12.67
C ALA A 66 -9.81 -20.71 -11.70
N LEU A 67 -8.67 -20.21 -12.20
CA LEU A 67 -7.55 -19.79 -11.36
C LEU A 67 -7.93 -18.58 -10.50
N LEU A 68 -8.60 -17.58 -11.08
CA LEU A 68 -9.05 -16.40 -10.35
C LEU A 68 -10.04 -16.80 -9.25
N ASP A 69 -11.04 -17.61 -9.59
CA ASP A 69 -12.05 -18.09 -8.65
C ASP A 69 -11.40 -18.88 -7.50
N GLY A 70 -10.46 -19.76 -7.81
CA GLY A 70 -9.71 -20.52 -6.82
C GLY A 70 -8.88 -19.64 -5.89
N LEU A 71 -8.23 -18.60 -6.42
CA LEU A 71 -7.46 -17.64 -5.61
C LEU A 71 -8.38 -16.80 -4.71
N GLU A 72 -9.52 -16.32 -5.23
CA GLU A 72 -10.49 -15.57 -4.44
C GLU A 72 -11.10 -16.45 -3.33
N ALA A 73 -11.49 -17.69 -3.63
CA ALA A 73 -12.00 -18.63 -2.63
C ALA A 73 -10.94 -18.98 -1.58
N PHE A 74 -9.70 -19.25 -1.98
CA PHE A 74 -8.60 -19.53 -1.06
C PHE A 74 -8.37 -18.35 -0.10
N LEU A 75 -8.26 -17.13 -0.64
CA LEU A 75 -8.10 -15.93 0.18
C LEU A 75 -9.30 -15.72 1.11
N PHE A 76 -10.50 -16.12 0.68
CA PHE A 76 -11.71 -15.99 1.48
C PHE A 76 -11.55 -16.86 2.71
N HIS A 77 -11.32 -18.16 2.52
CA HIS A 77 -11.21 -19.09 3.64
C HIS A 77 -9.94 -18.89 4.49
N ALA A 78 -8.85 -18.38 3.93
CA ALA A 78 -7.63 -18.07 4.67
C ALA A 78 -7.79 -16.92 5.67
N TRP A 79 -8.84 -16.10 5.54
CA TRP A 79 -9.13 -15.01 6.46
C TRP A 79 -10.29 -15.47 7.32
N GLU A 80 -10.13 -15.56 8.62
CA GLU A 80 -11.16 -16.14 9.50
C GLU A 80 -12.05 -15.04 10.09
N ASP A 81 -11.47 -13.89 10.43
CA ASP A 81 -12.14 -12.78 11.09
C ASP A 81 -11.69 -11.39 10.57
N ALA A 82 -12.37 -10.34 11.05
CA ALA A 82 -12.05 -8.96 10.71
C ALA A 82 -10.61 -8.57 11.12
N ALA A 83 -10.08 -9.15 12.21
CA ALA A 83 -8.73 -8.88 12.70
C ALA A 83 -7.64 -9.48 11.79
N ALA A 84 -7.88 -10.64 11.19
CA ALA A 84 -7.02 -11.24 10.18
C ALA A 84 -6.96 -10.35 8.93
N ILE A 85 -8.13 -9.90 8.46
CA ILE A 85 -8.24 -9.01 7.30
C ILE A 85 -7.48 -7.69 7.53
N GLU A 86 -7.61 -7.09 8.72
CA GLU A 86 -6.89 -5.85 9.05
C GLU A 86 -5.36 -6.06 9.09
N ARG A 87 -4.89 -7.17 9.69
CA ARG A 87 -3.46 -7.53 9.72
C ARG A 87 -2.88 -7.69 8.30
N LEU A 88 -3.65 -8.21 7.36
CA LEU A 88 -3.25 -8.38 5.97
C LEU A 88 -3.24 -7.06 5.20
N CYS A 89 -4.22 -6.19 5.42
CA CYS A 89 -4.21 -4.86 4.82
C CYS A 89 -2.97 -4.07 5.21
N GLY A 90 -2.53 -4.16 6.47
CA GLY A 90 -1.27 -3.56 6.95
C GLY A 90 0.01 -4.18 6.37
N ARG A 91 -0.08 -5.31 5.66
CA ARG A 91 1.07 -6.04 5.09
C ARG A 91 1.12 -6.02 3.56
N CYS A 92 0.06 -5.60 2.88
CA CYS A 92 0.06 -5.52 1.41
C CYS A 92 1.03 -4.46 0.88
N ARG A 93 1.32 -3.41 1.67
CA ARG A 93 2.29 -2.33 1.35
C ARG A 93 2.03 -1.62 0.00
N ILE A 94 0.80 -1.66 -0.48
CA ILE A 94 0.32 -0.96 -1.67
C ILE A 94 -0.66 0.13 -1.20
N PRO A 95 -0.72 1.31 -1.84
CA PRO A 95 -1.77 2.29 -1.56
C PRO A 95 -3.16 1.65 -1.63
N HIS A 96 -4.05 2.03 -0.73
CA HIS A 96 -5.41 1.50 -0.74
C HIS A 96 -6.07 1.80 -2.08
N SER A 97 -6.70 0.78 -2.66
CA SER A 97 -7.41 0.87 -3.93
C SER A 97 -8.82 0.31 -3.75
N PRO A 98 -9.84 0.93 -4.37
CA PRO A 98 -11.20 0.37 -4.40
C PRO A 98 -11.25 -1.04 -5.00
N ARG A 99 -10.26 -1.40 -5.83
CA ARG A 99 -10.15 -2.73 -6.47
C ARG A 99 -9.30 -3.72 -5.67
N CYS A 100 -8.92 -3.38 -4.44
CA CYS A 100 -8.16 -4.27 -3.57
C CYS A 100 -9.01 -5.50 -3.20
N VAL A 101 -8.49 -6.70 -3.50
CA VAL A 101 -9.15 -7.97 -3.17
C VAL A 101 -9.41 -8.10 -1.67
N VAL A 102 -8.48 -7.63 -0.83
CA VAL A 102 -8.65 -7.59 0.64
C VAL A 102 -9.83 -6.71 1.04
N ASN A 103 -10.00 -5.54 0.40
CA ASN A 103 -11.11 -4.63 0.69
C ASN A 103 -12.46 -5.19 0.22
N ARG A 104 -12.53 -5.76 -1.00
CA ARG A 104 -13.75 -6.42 -1.51
C ARG A 104 -14.22 -7.52 -0.56
N MET A 105 -13.28 -8.28 -0.01
CA MET A 105 -13.59 -9.42 0.86
C MET A 105 -13.95 -8.99 2.29
N ALA A 106 -13.33 -7.91 2.79
CA ALA A 106 -13.77 -7.28 4.03
C ALA A 106 -15.22 -6.82 3.96
N LEU A 107 -15.59 -6.14 2.86
CA LEU A 107 -16.97 -5.72 2.61
C LEU A 107 -17.91 -6.92 2.55
N ALA A 108 -17.56 -7.96 1.79
CA ALA A 108 -18.39 -9.16 1.65
C ALA A 108 -18.63 -9.91 2.98
N ARG A 109 -17.65 -9.91 3.89
CA ARG A 109 -17.71 -10.67 5.15
C ARG A 109 -18.23 -9.90 6.35
N THR A 110 -17.93 -8.60 6.40
CA THR A 110 -18.15 -7.77 7.60
C THR A 110 -19.09 -6.60 7.35
N GLY A 111 -19.49 -6.36 6.09
CA GLY A 111 -20.23 -5.17 5.67
C GLY A 111 -19.41 -3.87 5.70
N ARG A 112 -18.11 -3.94 6.04
CA ARG A 112 -17.23 -2.77 6.18
C ARG A 112 -15.91 -2.98 5.44
N GLY A 113 -15.41 -1.92 4.79
CA GLY A 113 -14.12 -1.93 4.08
C GLY A 113 -12.93 -1.89 5.04
N VAL A 114 -11.76 -2.31 4.57
CA VAL A 114 -10.54 -2.24 5.39
C VAL A 114 -9.99 -0.83 5.34
N LYS A 115 -10.12 -0.10 6.45
CA LYS A 115 -9.59 1.25 6.69
C LYS A 115 -9.71 2.20 5.48
N GLN A 116 -10.68 3.11 5.53
CA GLN A 116 -10.68 4.26 4.62
C GLN A 116 -9.31 4.95 4.73
N SER A 117 -8.68 5.21 3.58
CA SER A 117 -7.39 5.89 3.52
C SER A 117 -7.44 7.16 4.36
N SER A 118 -6.51 7.31 5.30
CA SER A 118 -6.28 8.56 6.04
C SER A 118 -5.63 9.62 5.13
N GLU A 119 -6.24 9.87 3.97
CA GLU A 119 -5.95 10.96 3.02
C GLU A 119 -7.28 11.32 2.31
N ASP A 120 -8.28 11.77 3.09
CA ASP A 120 -9.33 12.63 2.57
C ASP A 120 -8.91 14.09 2.83
N PRO A 121 -8.63 14.91 1.79
CA PRO A 121 -8.35 16.33 1.97
C PRO A 121 -9.59 17.16 2.38
N GLN A 122 -10.78 16.55 2.53
CA GLN A 122 -12.06 17.25 2.66
C GLN A 122 -12.69 17.27 4.07
N SER A 123 -11.98 16.85 5.13
CA SER A 123 -12.49 17.00 6.51
C SER A 123 -11.87 18.16 7.30
N ALA A 124 -11.01 18.97 6.68
CA ALA A 124 -10.60 20.25 7.27
C ALA A 124 -11.70 21.30 7.02
N ALA A 125 -12.76 21.25 7.84
CA ALA A 125 -13.60 22.41 8.05
C ALA A 125 -12.71 23.56 8.58
N PRO A 126 -12.92 24.82 8.15
CA PRO A 126 -12.19 25.93 8.72
C PRO A 126 -12.78 26.19 10.10
N GLU A 127 -12.12 25.74 11.16
CA GLU A 127 -12.38 26.30 12.49
C GLU A 127 -12.01 27.78 12.43
N GLY A 128 -13.05 28.60 12.55
CA GLY A 128 -13.01 30.04 12.36
C GLY A 128 -11.93 30.70 13.19
N GLY A 129 -11.27 31.67 12.57
CA GLY A 129 -10.35 32.59 13.25
C GLY A 129 -11.10 33.37 14.32
N GLY A 130 -11.01 32.91 15.56
CA GLY A 130 -11.25 33.71 16.74
C GLY A 130 -10.02 34.58 17.02
N SER A 131 -10.10 35.84 16.60
CA SER A 131 -9.19 36.90 17.01
C SER A 131 -9.33 37.17 18.52
N VAL A 132 -8.19 37.26 19.21
CA VAL A 132 -7.98 37.92 20.51
C VAL A 132 -6.51 38.42 20.49
N PRO A 133 -6.04 39.50 21.16
CA PRO A 133 -6.68 40.48 22.08
C PRO A 133 -6.39 41.99 21.77
N ASN A 134 -7.02 42.84 22.61
CA ASN A 134 -6.57 44.13 23.16
C ASN A 134 -6.45 45.38 22.28
N ALA A 135 -7.37 46.33 22.48
CA ALA A 135 -7.11 47.60 23.17
C ALA A 135 -8.45 48.21 23.66
#